data_AF-K9X815-F1
#
_entry.id   AF-K9X815-F1
#
_cell.length_a   1.000
_cell.length_b   1.000
_cell.length_c   1.000
_cell.angle_alpha   90.00
_cell.angle_beta   90.00
_cell.angle_gamma   90.00
#
_symmetry.space_group_name_H-M   'P 1'
#
loop_
_entity.id
_entity.type
_entity.pdbx_description
1 polymer ?
#
loop_
_entity_poly.entity_id
_entity_poly.type
_entity_poly.pdbx_seq_one_letter_code
_entity_poly.pdbx_strand_id
1 'polypeptide(L)'
;MEFLKIEDRLSNISADLVEYEEVFLKRLFHEPSGKWLDLTLICSGIAQIEHQLEQLRESFTGKIVVTWLDYPSSESESCYCLIMFFAEDLFWNNIAIYNKQLFLEKST
;
A
#
# COMPACT_ATOMS: atom_id res chain seq x y z
N MET A 1 13.79 12.10 17.23
CA MET A 1 14.42 10.79 16.92
C MET A 1 13.40 9.65 16.86
N GLU A 2 12.17 9.84 17.37
CA GLU A 2 11.10 8.83 17.34
C GLU A 2 10.40 8.74 15.96
N PHE A 3 10.25 9.86 15.24
CA PHE A 3 9.66 9.91 13.89
C PHE A 3 10.35 9.02 12.86
N LEU A 4 11.69 8.99 12.85
CA LEU A 4 12.46 8.12 11.96
C LEU A 4 12.08 6.64 12.13
N LYS A 5 11.79 6.22 13.36
CA LYS A 5 11.37 4.84 13.64
C LYS A 5 9.95 4.53 13.12
N ILE A 6 9.08 5.53 13.05
CA ILE A 6 7.72 5.38 12.52
C ILE A 6 7.77 5.25 11.00
N GLU A 7 8.53 6.11 10.33
CA GLU A 7 8.74 6.07 8.88
C GLU A 7 9.39 4.76 8.43
N ASP A 8 10.37 4.24 9.19
CA ASP A 8 10.99 2.94 8.93
C ASP A 8 9.97 1.80 9.02
N ARG A 9 9.09 1.82 10.04
CA ARG A 9 8.01 0.84 10.18
C ARG A 9 6.99 0.93 9.06
N LEU A 10 6.59 2.14 8.66
CA LEU A 10 5.68 2.37 7.53
C LEU A 10 6.29 1.84 6.22
N SER A 11 7.60 2.06 6.04
CA SER A 11 8.35 1.55 4.88
C SER A 11 8.34 0.02 4.85
N ASN A 12 8.62 -0.63 5.98
CA ASN A 12 8.56 -2.09 6.08
C ASN A 12 7.17 -2.65 5.81
N ILE A 13 6.13 -2.08 6.41
CA ILE A 13 4.74 -2.51 6.17
C ILE A 13 4.37 -2.34 4.70
N SER A 14 4.73 -1.22 4.08
CA SER A 14 4.43 -0.99 2.67
C SER A 14 5.16 -1.98 1.75
N ALA A 15 6.38 -2.39 2.09
CA ALA A 15 7.12 -3.41 1.36
C ALA A 15 6.46 -4.79 1.51
N ASP A 16 6.15 -5.21 2.75
CA ASP A 16 5.50 -6.48 3.04
C ASP A 16 4.16 -6.60 2.29
N LEU A 17 3.37 -5.51 2.29
CA LEU A 17 2.08 -5.47 1.59
C LEU A 17 2.20 -5.67 0.08
N VAL A 18 3.20 -5.06 -0.54
CA VAL A 18 3.41 -5.13 -1.99
C VAL A 18 4.04 -6.46 -2.40
N GLU A 19 4.90 -7.04 -1.57
CA GLU A 19 5.66 -8.25 -1.91
C GLU A 19 4.91 -9.54 -1.56
N TYR A 20 4.25 -9.58 -0.40
CA TYR A 20 3.77 -10.85 0.19
C TYR A 20 2.25 -10.93 0.37
N GLU A 21 1.54 -9.81 0.44
CA GLU A 21 0.11 -9.80 0.81
C GLU A 21 -0.84 -9.80 -0.40
N GLU A 22 -1.10 -10.99 -0.96
CA GLU A 22 -1.98 -11.13 -2.13
C GLU A 22 -3.44 -10.69 -1.85
N VAL A 23 -3.92 -10.87 -0.62
CA VAL A 23 -5.26 -10.42 -0.21
C VAL A 23 -5.36 -8.89 -0.27
N PHE A 24 -4.31 -8.19 0.15
CA PHE A 24 -4.23 -6.73 0.06
C PHE A 24 -4.24 -6.29 -1.41
N LEU A 25 -3.36 -6.85 -2.24
CA LEU A 25 -3.26 -6.51 -3.66
C LEU A 25 -4.57 -6.76 -4.40
N LYS A 26 -5.25 -7.88 -4.11
CA LYS A 26 -6.57 -8.20 -4.68
C LYS A 26 -7.61 -7.14 -4.34
N ARG A 27 -7.66 -6.70 -3.09
CA ARG A 27 -8.59 -5.66 -2.63
C ARG A 27 -8.24 -4.31 -3.25
N LEU A 28 -6.95 -3.97 -3.32
CA LEU A 28 -6.46 -2.72 -3.91
C LEU A 28 -6.83 -2.63 -5.39
N PHE A 29 -6.56 -3.69 -6.16
CA PHE A 29 -6.83 -3.70 -7.60
C PHE A 29 -8.30 -3.92 -7.97
N HIS A 30 -9.16 -4.24 -7.00
CA HIS A 30 -10.61 -4.23 -7.19
C HIS A 30 -11.17 -2.80 -7.25
N GLU A 31 -10.46 -1.84 -6.65
CA GLU A 31 -10.86 -0.44 -6.63
C GLU A 31 -10.35 0.30 -7.88
N PRO A 32 -11.05 1.36 -8.32
CA PRO A 32 -10.60 2.18 -9.45
C PRO A 32 -9.22 2.82 -9.22
N SER A 33 -8.43 2.92 -10.29
CA SER A 33 -7.18 3.68 -10.35
C SER A 33 -7.39 5.11 -9.82
N GLY A 34 -6.49 5.57 -8.95
CA GLY A 34 -6.50 6.90 -8.34
C GLY A 34 -7.45 7.09 -7.15
N LYS A 35 -8.22 6.06 -6.77
CA LYS A 35 -9.03 6.12 -5.54
C LYS A 35 -8.14 5.93 -4.32
N TRP A 36 -8.19 6.87 -3.37
CA TRP A 36 -7.53 6.75 -2.08
C TRP A 36 -8.37 5.90 -1.11
N LEU A 37 -7.73 4.94 -0.47
CA LEU A 37 -8.34 3.96 0.42
C LEU A 37 -7.68 4.02 1.79
N ASP A 38 -8.46 3.85 2.85
CA ASP A 38 -7.93 3.70 4.21
C ASP A 38 -7.16 2.37 4.33
N LEU A 39 -5.89 2.45 4.72
CA LEU A 39 -5.01 1.29 4.80
C LEU A 39 -5.46 0.29 5.88
N THR A 40 -6.05 0.76 6.98
CA THR A 40 -6.53 -0.15 8.02
C THR A 40 -7.75 -0.93 7.55
N LEU A 41 -8.67 -0.27 6.83
CA LEU A 41 -9.85 -0.95 6.30
C LEU A 41 -9.49 -1.98 5.23
N ILE A 42 -8.60 -1.62 4.29
CA ILE A 42 -8.22 -2.54 3.21
C ILE A 42 -7.43 -3.74 3.72
N CYS A 43 -6.65 -3.58 4.79
CA CYS A 43 -5.89 -4.66 5.41
C CYS A 43 -6.71 -5.51 6.41
N SER A 44 -8.01 -5.27 6.56
CA SER A 44 -8.79 -5.96 7.59
C SER A 44 -8.80 -7.49 7.42
N GLY A 45 -8.52 -8.22 8.50
CA GLY A 45 -8.37 -9.68 8.50
C GLY A 45 -6.99 -10.18 8.04
N ILE A 46 -6.02 -9.31 7.78
CA ILE A 46 -4.61 -9.67 7.57
C ILE A 46 -3.89 -9.53 8.93
N ALA A 47 -3.98 -10.56 9.77
CA ALA A 47 -3.70 -10.47 11.20
C ALA A 47 -2.34 -9.84 11.55
N GLN A 48 -1.27 -10.21 10.85
CA GLN A 48 0.07 -9.66 11.11
C GLN A 48 0.13 -8.16 10.79
N ILE A 49 -0.44 -7.74 9.66
CA ILE A 49 -0.46 -6.33 9.24
C ILE A 49 -1.39 -5.52 10.14
N GLU A 50 -2.56 -6.03 10.48
CA GLU A 50 -3.47 -5.38 11.45
C GLU A 50 -2.75 -5.10 12.77
N HIS A 51 -2.05 -6.09 13.31
CA HIS A 51 -1.30 -5.93 14.55
C HIS A 51 -0.20 -4.86 14.42
N GLN A 52 0.54 -4.85 13.32
CA GLN A 52 1.57 -3.84 13.07
C GLN A 52 0.98 -2.41 12.95
N LEU A 53 -0.18 -2.27 12.29
CA LEU A 53 -0.91 -1.00 12.17
C LEU A 53 -1.47 -0.54 13.52
N GLU A 54 -1.99 -1.45 14.35
CA GLU A 54 -2.44 -1.14 15.72
C GLU A 54 -1.28 -0.64 16.59
N GLN A 55 -0.13 -1.32 16.55
CA GLN A 55 1.06 -0.87 17.27
C GLN A 55 1.63 0.46 16.74
N LEU A 56 1.36 0.82 15.49
CA LEU A 56 1.72 2.14 14.96
C LEU A 56 0.80 3.22 15.51
N ARG A 57 -0.47 2.89 15.76
CA ARG A 57 -1.47 3.84 16.28
C ARG A 57 -1.15 4.36 17.68
N GLU A 58 -0.38 3.62 18.45
CA GLU A 58 0.13 4.08 19.75
C GLU A 58 1.09 5.28 19.64
N SER A 59 1.77 5.42 18.51
CA SER A 59 2.77 6.47 18.26
C SER A 59 2.33 7.48 17.19
N PHE A 60 1.25 7.18 16.46
CA PHE A 60 0.80 7.96 15.32
C PHE A 60 -0.72 7.86 15.14
N THR A 61 -1.43 8.98 15.21
CA THR A 61 -2.90 8.99 15.11
C THR A 61 -3.44 9.35 13.73
N GLY A 62 -2.55 9.69 12.79
CA GLY A 62 -2.93 10.13 11.47
C GLY A 62 -3.51 9.01 10.61
N LYS A 63 -4.13 9.41 9.49
CA LYS A 63 -4.60 8.44 8.50
C LYS A 63 -3.45 7.97 7.64
N ILE A 64 -3.44 6.67 7.37
CA ILE A 64 -2.60 6.06 6.35
C ILE A 64 -3.53 5.67 5.21
N VAL A 65 -3.26 6.19 4.03
CA VAL A 65 -4.04 5.92 2.83
C VAL A 65 -3.16 5.31 1.76
N VAL A 66 -3.78 4.53 0.89
CA VAL A 66 -3.12 3.92 -0.27
C VAL A 66 -3.95 4.11 -1.51
N THR A 67 -3.30 4.25 -2.65
CA THR A 67 -3.92 4.23 -3.97
C THR A 67 -3.02 3.48 -4.95
N TRP A 68 -3.59 3.10 -6.10
CA TRP A 68 -2.80 2.65 -7.23
C TRP A 68 -3.12 3.52 -8.45
N LEU A 69 -2.13 3.70 -9.32
CA LEU A 69 -2.25 4.49 -10.54
C LEU A 69 -1.73 3.67 -11.71
N ASP A 70 -2.34 3.87 -12.87
CA ASP A 70 -1.80 3.36 -14.13
C ASP A 70 -0.40 3.96 -14.35
N TYR A 71 0.54 3.13 -14.79
CA TYR A 71 1.90 3.60 -15.04
C TYR A 71 1.90 4.55 -16.24
N PRO A 72 2.51 5.75 -16.12
CA PRO A 72 2.52 6.73 -17.21
C PRO A 72 3.55 6.32 -18.27
N SER A 73 3.24 5.34 -19.11
CA SER A 73 3.98 5.06 -20.35
C SER A 73 3.21 5.53 -21.57
N SER A 74 3.93 6.03 -22.57
CA SER A 74 3.39 6.40 -23.89
C SER A 74 2.97 5.20 -24.74
N GLU A 75 3.38 4.00 -24.36
CA GLU A 75 2.96 2.76 -25.00
C GLU A 75 1.70 2.25 -24.29
N SER A 76 0.62 2.10 -25.08
CA SER A 76 -0.64 1.52 -24.65
C SER A 76 -0.38 0.14 -24.06
N GLU A 77 -0.83 -0.08 -22.82
CA GLU A 77 -0.73 -1.33 -22.05
C GLU A 77 0.62 -1.55 -21.33
N SER A 78 1.01 -0.61 -20.47
CA SER A 78 2.00 -0.96 -19.44
C SER A 78 1.43 -2.03 -18.51
N CYS A 79 2.11 -3.16 -18.38
CA CYS A 79 1.80 -4.16 -17.36
C CYS A 79 2.08 -3.66 -15.93
N TYR A 80 2.70 -2.49 -15.80
CA TYR A 80 3.06 -1.88 -14.54
C TYR A 80 1.99 -0.90 -14.04
N CYS A 81 1.93 -0.77 -12.71
CA CYS A 81 1.20 0.29 -12.02
C CYS A 81 2.09 0.89 -10.93
N LEU A 82 1.71 2.07 -10.45
CA LEU A 82 2.26 2.65 -9.24
C LEU A 82 1.34 2.31 -8.08
N ILE A 83 1.90 1.91 -6.94
CA ILE A 83 1.19 1.82 -5.66
C ILE A 83 1.78 2.88 -4.74
N MET A 84 0.94 3.81 -4.27
CA MET A 84 1.37 4.95 -3.50
C MET A 84 0.72 4.93 -2.12
N PHE A 85 1.55 4.94 -1.10
CA PHE A 85 1.18 5.04 0.31
C PHE A 85 1.42 6.47 0.79
N PHE A 86 0.53 6.97 1.65
CA PHE A 86 0.65 8.30 2.23
C PHE A 86 0.14 8.31 3.67
N ALA A 87 0.91 8.90 4.58
CA ALA A 87 0.54 9.12 5.96
C ALA A 87 0.41 10.63 6.22
N GLU A 88 -0.82 11.11 6.42
CA GLU A 88 -1.17 12.55 6.35
C GLU A 88 -0.39 13.41 7.36
N ASP A 89 -0.41 13.04 8.65
CA ASP A 89 0.19 13.88 9.71
C ASP A 89 1.72 13.87 9.71
N LEU A 90 2.35 12.88 9.06
CA LEU A 90 3.80 12.77 8.95
C LEU A 90 4.33 13.36 7.64
N PHE A 91 3.44 13.67 6.68
CA PHE A 91 3.83 13.94 5.30
C PHE A 91 4.75 12.85 4.70
N TRP A 92 4.66 11.64 5.22
CA TRP A 92 5.44 10.50 4.74
C TRP A 92 4.71 9.88 3.55
N ASN A 93 5.47 9.54 2.52
CA ASN A 93 4.97 8.82 1.36
C ASN A 93 5.95 7.75 0.92
N ASN A 94 5.42 6.68 0.33
CA ASN A 94 6.22 5.66 -0.35
C ASN A 94 5.54 5.23 -1.64
N ILE A 95 6.33 4.98 -2.68
CA ILE A 95 5.84 4.63 -4.00
C ILE A 95 6.56 3.35 -4.44
N ALA A 96 5.77 2.33 -4.79
CA ALA A 96 6.24 1.12 -5.41
C ALA A 96 5.81 1.06 -6.89
N ILE A 97 6.66 0.50 -7.74
CA ILE A 97 6.29 0.10 -9.10
C ILE A 97 5.97 -1.39 -9.05
N TYR A 98 4.78 -1.78 -9.48
CA TYR A 98 4.30 -3.15 -9.40
C TYR A 98 3.90 -3.66 -10.78
N ASN A 99 4.30 -4.88 -11.15
CA ASN A 99 3.82 -5.52 -12.37
C ASN A 99 2.46 -6.17 -12.10
N LYS A 100 1.38 -5.48 -12.48
CA LYS A 100 0.00 -5.92 -12.28
C LYS A 100 -0.32 -7.20 -13.04
N GLN A 101 0.36 -7.49 -14.14
CA GLN A 101 0.18 -8.74 -14.87
C GLN A 101 0.57 -9.97 -14.04
N LEU A 102 1.64 -9.89 -13.22
CA LEU A 102 2.03 -10.98 -12.32
C LEU A 102 0.92 -11.36 -11.35
N PHE A 103 0.15 -10.37 -10.86
CA PHE A 103 -0.99 -10.62 -10.00
C PHE A 103 -2.14 -11.32 -10.76
N LEU A 104 -2.40 -10.91 -12.00
CA LEU A 104 -3.46 -11.50 -12.85
C LEU A 104 -3.14 -12.96 -13.21
N GLU A 105 -1.89 -13.27 -13.51
CA GLU A 105 -1.43 -14.63 -13.82
C GLU A 105 -1.56 -15.58 -12.62
N LYS A 106 -1.31 -15.11 -11.40
CA LYS A 106 -1.50 -15.91 -10.17
C LYS A 106 -2.97 -16.14 -9.80
N SER A 107 -3.86 -15.27 -10.28
CA SER A 107 -5.28 -15.27 -9.93
C SER A 107 -6.16 -16.10 -10.88
N THR A 108 -5.56 -16.72 -11.90
CA THR A 108 -6.20 -17.59 -12.89
C THR A 108 -6.00 -19.07 -12.54
#